data_AF-A0A212LQK5-F1
#
_entry.id   AF-A0A212LQK5-F1
#
_cell.length_a   1.000
_cell.length_b   1.000
_cell.length_c   1.000
_cell.angle_alpha   90.00
_cell.angle_beta   90.00
_cell.angle_gamma   90.00
#
_symmetry.space_group_name_H-M   'P 1'
#
loop_
_entity.id
_entity.type
_entity.pdbx_description
1 polymer ?
#
loop_
_entity_poly.entity_id
_entity_poly.type
_entity_poly.pdbx_seq_one_letter_code
_entity_poly.pdbx_strand_id
1 'polypeptide(L)'
;MSKRDLTTTDFRAWLQSMGLSRSATGVGAGLIGITGRTRASETATGKRELTLTERLAMSAVRAGLNPWQPEYETELAERFGEPPAISRDSTAA
;
A
#
# COMPACT_ATOMS: atom_id res chain seq x y z
N MET A 1 23.92 20.56 -8.62
CA MET A 1 22.71 20.16 -7.86
C MET A 1 21.47 20.34 -8.75
N SER A 2 20.85 19.24 -9.19
CA SER A 2 19.70 19.27 -10.11
C SER A 2 18.43 19.75 -9.42
N LYS A 3 17.79 20.78 -10.00
CA LYS A 3 16.47 21.35 -9.67
C LYS A 3 15.31 20.35 -9.86
N ARG A 4 15.17 19.32 -9.02
CA ARG A 4 14.02 18.39 -9.10
C ARG A 4 13.47 17.95 -7.74
N ASP A 5 13.26 18.88 -6.81
CA ASP A 5 12.35 18.64 -5.70
C ASP A 5 11.07 19.48 -5.88
N LEU A 6 10.33 19.15 -6.93
CA LEU A 6 8.88 19.28 -6.88
C LEU A 6 8.41 18.13 -6.00
N THR A 7 8.05 18.45 -4.76
CA THR A 7 7.51 17.56 -3.70
C THR A 7 7.15 16.16 -4.19
N THR A 8 8.04 15.19 -3.92
CA THR A 8 7.76 13.79 -4.22
C THR A 8 6.64 13.34 -3.30
N THR A 9 5.49 12.93 -3.85
CA THR A 9 4.37 12.41 -3.06
C THR A 9 4.73 11.09 -2.41
N ASP A 10 4.11 10.74 -1.28
CA ASP A 10 4.29 9.44 -0.60
C ASP A 10 4.18 8.26 -1.56
N PHE A 11 3.19 8.32 -2.46
CA PHE A 11 3.00 7.28 -3.47
C PHE A 11 4.21 7.18 -4.43
N ARG A 12 4.76 8.30 -4.90
CA ARG A 12 5.95 8.30 -5.77
C ARG A 12 7.19 7.82 -5.04
N ALA A 13 7.37 8.22 -3.78
CA ALA A 13 8.48 7.75 -2.95
C ALA A 13 8.41 6.23 -2.77
N TRP A 14 7.21 5.68 -2.55
CA TRP A 14 6.99 4.25 -2.46
C TRP A 14 7.24 3.51 -3.78
N LEU A 15 6.78 4.03 -4.93
CA LEU A 15 7.11 3.43 -6.24
C LEU A 15 8.63 3.35 -6.45
N GLN A 16 9.36 4.43 -6.10
CA GLN A 16 10.81 4.45 -6.20
C GLN A 16 11.49 3.44 -5.27
N SER A 17 11.00 3.24 -4.04
CA SER A 17 11.55 2.26 -3.10
C SER A 17 11.31 0.80 -3.54
N MET A 18 10.31 0.59 -4.40
CA MET A 18 10.03 -0.68 -5.09
C MET A 18 10.83 -0.85 -6.40
N GLY A 19 11.67 0.12 -6.77
CA GLY A 19 12.42 0.11 -8.03
C GLY A 19 11.57 0.41 -9.27
N LEU A 20 10.34 0.90 -9.09
CA LEU A 20 9.43 1.22 -10.18
C LEU A 20 9.70 2.62 -10.74
N SER A 21 9.70 2.71 -12.07
CA SER A 21 9.88 3.98 -12.78
C SER A 21 8.60 4.83 -12.73
N ARG A 22 8.72 6.12 -13.08
CA ARG A 22 7.57 7.05 -13.11
C ARG A 22 6.46 6.61 -14.07
N SER A 23 6.81 5.91 -15.17
CA SER A 23 5.82 5.39 -16.13
C SER A 23 5.04 4.18 -15.59
N ALA A 24 5.56 3.49 -14.57
CA ALA A 24 4.90 2.36 -13.91
C ALA A 24 3.84 2.77 -12.87
N THR A 25 3.40 4.04 -12.88
CA THR A 25 2.37 4.58 -11.97
C THR A 25 1.10 3.73 -11.98
N GLY A 26 0.63 3.30 -13.15
CA GLY A 26 -0.57 2.45 -13.26
C GLY A 26 -0.39 1.05 -12.67
N VAL A 27 0.82 0.48 -12.80
CA VAL A 27 1.14 -0.83 -12.23
C VAL A 27 1.10 -0.77 -10.72
N GLY A 28 1.83 0.17 -10.12
CA GLY A 28 1.86 0.30 -8.66
C GLY A 28 0.53 0.74 -8.07
N ALA A 29 -0.27 1.53 -8.80
CA ALA A 29 -1.63 1.86 -8.40
C ALA A 29 -2.53 0.61 -8.36
N GLY A 30 -2.39 -0.27 -9.35
CA GLY A 30 -3.11 -1.55 -9.40
C GLY A 30 -2.76 -2.48 -8.23
N LEU A 31 -1.48 -2.53 -7.81
CA LEU A 31 -1.04 -3.35 -6.68
C LEU A 31 -1.73 -3.00 -5.36
N ILE A 32 -2.18 -1.75 -5.20
CA ILE A 32 -2.82 -1.25 -3.98
C ILE A 32 -4.33 -1.02 -4.15
N GLY A 33 -4.91 -1.53 -5.24
CA GLY A 33 -6.35 -1.48 -5.48
C GLY A 33 -6.87 -0.15 -6.04
N ILE A 34 -6.01 0.78 -6.46
CA ILE A 34 -6.45 2.01 -7.14
C ILE A 34 -6.85 1.66 -8.58
N THR A 35 -8.15 1.76 -8.86
CA THR A 35 -8.70 1.54 -10.19
C THR A 35 -8.86 2.84 -10.96
N GLY A 36 -8.62 2.78 -12.28
CA GLY A 36 -8.79 3.91 -13.19
C GLY A 36 -7.54 4.80 -13.34
N ARG A 37 -7.23 5.14 -14.59
CA ARG A 37 -6.03 5.90 -14.97
C ARG A 37 -5.99 7.30 -14.32
N THR A 38 -7.14 7.97 -14.24
CA THR A 38 -7.25 9.32 -13.68
C THR A 38 -6.88 9.34 -12.20
N ARG A 39 -7.45 8.44 -11.39
CA ARG A 39 -7.16 8.36 -9.94
C ARG A 39 -5.70 8.03 -9.65
N ALA A 40 -5.11 7.11 -10.43
CA ALA A 40 -3.69 6.79 -10.32
C ALA A 40 -2.81 8.03 -10.60
N SER A 41 -3.16 8.81 -11.63
CA SER A 41 -2.48 10.06 -11.98
C SER A 41 -2.62 11.13 -10.90
N GLU A 42 -3.84 11.35 -10.39
CA GLU A 42 -4.12 12.32 -9.32
C GLU A 42 -3.34 11.99 -8.04
N THR A 43 -3.25 10.70 -7.69
CA THR A 43 -2.47 10.24 -6.53
C THR A 43 -0.96 10.46 -6.74
N ALA A 44 -0.45 10.13 -7.93
CA ALA A 44 0.96 10.36 -8.26
C ALA A 44 1.34 11.84 -8.35
N THR A 45 0.37 12.71 -8.63
CA THR A 45 0.58 14.17 -8.72
C THR A 45 0.24 14.91 -7.43
N GLY A 46 -0.29 14.22 -6.41
CA GLY A 46 -0.65 14.82 -5.12
C GLY A 46 -1.96 15.61 -5.15
N LYS A 47 -2.73 15.52 -6.24
CA LYS A 47 -4.08 16.10 -6.34
C LYS A 47 -5.11 15.31 -5.53
N ARG A 48 -4.78 14.07 -5.20
CA ARG A 48 -5.57 13.15 -4.40
C ARG A 48 -4.68 12.56 -3.32
N GLU A 49 -5.16 12.55 -2.10
CA GLU A 49 -4.49 11.88 -0.99
C GLU A 49 -4.77 10.36 -0.99
N LEU A 50 -3.79 9.61 -0.50
CA LEU A 50 -3.95 8.18 -0.26
C LEU A 50 -4.87 7.94 0.93
N THR A 51 -5.83 7.03 0.78
CA THR A 51 -6.64 6.59 1.92
C THR A 51 -5.82 5.73 2.89
N LEU A 52 -6.31 5.55 4.11
CA LEU A 52 -5.69 4.62 5.06
C LEU A 52 -5.56 3.20 4.47
N THR A 53 -6.62 2.70 3.82
CA THR A 53 -6.62 1.39 3.17
C THR A 53 -5.52 1.27 2.11
N GLU A 54 -5.31 2.32 1.31
CA GLU A 54 -4.26 2.33 0.28
C GLU A 54 -2.85 2.34 0.90
N ARG A 55 -2.65 3.09 1.99
CA ARG A 55 -1.37 3.09 2.73
C ARG A 55 -1.08 1.72 3.38
N LEU A 56 -2.11 1.04 3.88
CA LEU A 56 -1.99 -0.33 4.39
C LEU A 56 -1.66 -1.30 3.26
N ALA A 57 -2.31 -1.17 2.10
CA ALA A 57 -2.01 -1.98 0.93
C ALA A 57 -0.57 -1.74 0.42
N MET A 58 -0.07 -0.50 0.44
CA MET A 58 1.34 -0.20 0.16
C MET A 58 2.30 -0.95 1.09
N SER A 59 1.96 -1.04 2.37
CA SER A 59 2.74 -1.78 3.37
C SER A 59 2.68 -3.29 3.13
N ALA A 60 1.49 -3.82 2.83
CA ALA A 60 1.28 -5.23 2.52
C ALA A 60 2.07 -5.67 1.28
N VAL A 61 2.00 -4.91 0.19
CA VAL A 61 2.77 -5.17 -1.03
C VAL A 61 4.27 -5.12 -0.75
N ARG A 62 4.74 -4.16 0.05
CA ARG A 62 6.17 -4.08 0.43
C ARG A 62 6.62 -5.28 1.25
N ALA A 63 5.76 -5.80 2.13
CA ALA A 63 6.03 -6.99 2.93
C ALA A 63 5.90 -8.31 2.14
N GLY A 64 5.48 -8.24 0.86
CA GLY A 64 5.22 -9.41 0.05
C GLY A 64 4.03 -10.22 0.57
N LEU A 65 3.01 -9.54 1.09
CA LEU A 65 1.77 -10.18 1.51
C LEU A 65 0.82 -10.31 0.33
N ASN A 66 0.19 -11.47 0.23
CA ASN A 66 -0.88 -11.71 -0.73
C ASN A 66 -2.21 -11.15 -0.23
N PRO A 67 -3.17 -10.86 -1.12
CA PRO A 67 -4.55 -10.58 -0.72
C PRO A 67 -5.07 -11.72 0.15
N TRP A 68 -5.76 -11.37 1.24
CA TRP A 68 -6.31 -12.37 2.14
C TRP A 68 -7.32 -13.26 1.40
N GLN A 69 -7.14 -14.57 1.54
CA GLN A 69 -8.06 -15.63 1.14
C GLN A 69 -8.01 -16.69 2.26
N PRO A 70 -9.08 -17.47 2.48
CA PRO A 70 -9.11 -18.49 3.53
C PRO A 70 -7.91 -19.46 3.49
N GLU A 71 -7.41 -19.78 2.30
CA GLU A 71 -6.30 -20.71 2.09
C GLU A 71 -4.94 -20.09 2.44
N TYR A 72 -4.83 -18.76 2.41
CA TYR A 72 -3.61 -18.03 2.78
C TYR A 72 -3.47 -17.88 4.31
N GLU A 73 -4.52 -18.17 5.07
CA GLU A 73 -4.50 -18.10 6.54
C GLU A 73 -3.43 -19.01 7.14
N THR A 74 -3.29 -20.24 6.62
CA THR A 74 -2.26 -21.19 7.05
C THR A 74 -0.86 -20.62 6.83
N GLU A 75 -0.60 -20.02 5.66
CA GLU A 75 0.70 -19.42 5.35
C GLU A 75 1.00 -18.22 6.27
N LEU A 76 -0.01 -17.40 6.57
CA LEU A 76 0.12 -16.30 7.51
C LEU A 76 0.45 -16.80 8.92
N ALA A 77 -0.24 -17.83 9.40
CA ALA A 77 0.00 -18.44 10.71
C ALA A 77 1.39 -19.07 10.80
N GLU A 78 1.86 -19.75 9.75
CA GLU A 78 3.21 -20.30 9.68
C GLU A 78 4.29 -19.20 9.69
N ARG A 79 4.04 -18.08 9.00
CA ARG A 79 5.01 -16.99 8.85
C ARG A 79 5.08 -16.06 10.06
N PHE A 80 3.95 -15.78 10.71
CA PHE A 80 3.84 -14.76 11.76
C PHE A 80 3.37 -15.31 13.12
N GLY A 81 3.00 -16.59 13.18
CA GLY A 81 2.34 -17.18 14.34
C GLY A 81 0.83 -16.95 14.33
N GLU A 82 0.16 -17.52 15.34
CA GLU A 82 -1.27 -17.34 15.55
C GLU A 82 -1.62 -15.86 15.72
N PRO A 83 -2.75 -15.38 15.15
CA PRO A 83 -3.18 -14.02 15.35
C PRO A 83 -3.36 -13.74 16.85
N PRO A 84 -3.01 -12.54 17.32
CA PRO A 84 -3.23 -12.19 18.72
C PRO A 84 -4.71 -12.33 19.03
N ALA A 85 -5.03 -12.94 20.17
CA ALA A 85 -6.40 -12.99 20.66
C ALA A 85 -6.90 -11.55 20.84
N ILE A 86 -7.75 -11.08 19.92
CA ILE A 86 -8.39 -9.78 20.04
C ILE A 86 -9.41 -9.90 21.15
N SER A 87 -9.00 -9.53 22.37
CA SER A 87 -9.94 -9.49 23.49
C SER A 87 -11.02 -8.46 23.19
N ARG A 88 -12.28 -8.89 23.24
CA ARG A 88 -13.45 -8.03 23.04
C ARG A 88 -13.70 -7.09 24.23
N ASP A 89 -12.86 -7.11 25.26
CA ASP A 89 -13.05 -6.38 26.51
C ASP A 89 -12.73 -4.87 26.44
N SER A 90 -12.27 -4.33 25.31
CA SER A 90 -12.10 -2.88 25.15
C SER A 90 -13.39 -2.11 24.86
N THR A 91 -14.49 -2.49 25.52
CA THR A 91 -15.71 -1.68 25.61
C THR A 91 -15.81 -1.08 27.01
N ALA A 92 -14.91 -0.17 27.38
CA ALA A 92 -15.06 0.69 28.56
C ALA A 92 -14.04 1.84 28.56
N ALA A 93 -14.47 3.01 28.09
CA ALA A 93 -14.15 4.32 28.65
C ALA A 93 -15.03 5.38 27.96
#